data_AF-A0A176RXM3-F1
#
_entry.id   AF-A0A176RXM3-F1
#
_cell.length_a   1.000
_cell.length_b   1.000
_cell.length_c   1.000
_cell.angle_alpha   90.00
_cell.angle_beta   90.00
_cell.angle_gamma   90.00
#
_symmetry.space_group_name_H-M   'P 1'
#
loop_
_entity.id
_entity.type
_entity.pdbx_description
1 polymer ?
#
loop_
_entity_poly.entity_id
_entity_poly.type
_entity_poly.pdbx_seq_one_letter_code
_entity_poly.pdbx_strand_id
1 'polypeptide(L)'
;PQKTAKPCLKNGYLITFGNPSTVDFNIARRLVMRGSDYARAFRQLGRGDIWKNLPGSLAELSKLEELFRKTKPRIYKQADATEAKLQSLNKKGVLAQYRYLVFSAHGDINLKVPALSSIVLGQVNNPPEIDGYVTAGEWPGYDLKSDLMVLSACETGVGEVVGGEGVMGLPYAFYVA
;
A
#
# COMPACT_ATOMS: atom_id res chain seq x y z
N PRO A 1 -1.97 20.49 -19.78
CA PRO A 1 -2.55 19.66 -20.86
C PRO A 1 -2.89 18.25 -20.35
N GLN A 2 -4.17 18.04 -20.02
CA GLN A 2 -4.69 16.74 -19.56
C GLN A 2 -4.61 15.73 -20.70
N LYS A 3 -3.81 14.67 -20.54
CA LYS A 3 -3.79 13.53 -21.48
C LYS A 3 -5.04 12.69 -21.21
N THR A 4 -6.02 12.76 -22.10
CA THR A 4 -7.15 11.82 -22.11
C THR A 4 -6.65 10.44 -22.51
N ALA A 5 -6.52 9.51 -21.55
CA ALA A 5 -6.18 8.14 -21.88
C ALA A 5 -7.44 7.39 -22.35
N LYS A 6 -7.28 6.62 -23.44
CA LYS A 6 -8.37 5.83 -24.03
C LYS A 6 -8.73 4.66 -23.10
N PRO A 7 -10.03 4.36 -22.90
CA PRO A 7 -10.44 3.21 -22.11
C PRO A 7 -9.96 1.92 -22.77
N CYS A 8 -9.36 1.03 -21.98
CA CYS A 8 -8.93 -0.29 -22.43
C CYS A 8 -9.68 -1.35 -21.61
N LEU A 9 -10.35 -2.28 -22.29
CA LEU A 9 -11.09 -3.36 -21.65
C LEU A 9 -10.10 -4.47 -21.24
N LYS A 10 -10.02 -4.76 -19.94
CA LYS A 10 -9.36 -5.97 -19.43
C LYS A 10 -10.39 -6.75 -18.59
N ASN A 11 -10.64 -8.00 -18.97
CA ASN A 11 -11.59 -8.91 -18.30
C ASN A 11 -13.02 -8.36 -18.10
N GLY A 12 -13.59 -7.68 -19.10
CA GLY A 12 -15.00 -7.27 -19.10
C GLY A 12 -15.33 -6.07 -18.19
N TYR A 13 -14.35 -5.47 -17.53
CA TYR A 13 -14.51 -4.22 -16.79
C TYR A 13 -13.91 -3.05 -17.56
N LEU A 14 -14.66 -1.94 -17.63
CA LEU A 14 -14.22 -0.69 -18.22
C LEU A 14 -13.22 -0.03 -17.26
N ILE A 15 -11.91 -0.14 -17.54
CA ILE A 15 -10.90 0.62 -16.81
C ILE A 15 -10.80 1.99 -17.49
N THR A 16 -11.39 3.01 -16.88
CA THR A 16 -11.24 4.39 -17.33
C THR A 16 -9.91 4.92 -16.79
N PHE A 17 -8.91 5.03 -17.67
CA PHE A 17 -7.69 5.78 -17.38
C PHE A 17 -8.02 7.29 -17.46
N GLY A 18 -8.67 7.79 -16.43
CA GLY A 18 -9.05 9.20 -16.29
C GLY A 18 -9.12 9.54 -14.81
N ASN A 19 -9.00 10.82 -14.47
CA ASN A 19 -9.16 11.25 -13.08
C ASN A 19 -10.54 10.77 -12.58
N PRO A 20 -10.60 9.95 -11.51
CA PRO A 20 -11.86 9.38 -11.06
C PRO A 20 -12.86 10.48 -10.69
N SER A 21 -14.11 10.31 -11.15
CA SER A 21 -15.20 11.23 -10.87
C SER A 21 -15.69 11.07 -9.43
N THR A 22 -16.51 12.02 -8.96
CA THR A 22 -17.19 11.88 -7.66
C THR A 22 -18.04 10.61 -7.57
N VAL A 23 -18.62 10.15 -8.68
CA VAL A 23 -19.39 8.90 -8.74
C VAL A 23 -18.49 7.69 -8.48
N ASP A 24 -17.29 7.67 -9.07
CA ASP A 24 -16.31 6.59 -8.87
C ASP A 24 -15.87 6.50 -7.41
N PHE A 25 -15.61 7.65 -6.76
CA PHE A 25 -15.31 7.69 -5.34
C PHE A 25 -16.47 7.20 -4.46
N ASN A 26 -17.71 7.50 -4.82
CA ASN A 26 -18.89 7.01 -4.10
C ASN A 26 -19.08 5.49 -4.27
N ILE A 27 -18.75 4.93 -5.44
CA ILE A 27 -18.75 3.49 -5.66
C ILE A 27 -17.64 2.82 -4.84
N ALA A 28 -16.41 3.34 -4.93
CA ALA A 28 -15.26 2.84 -4.19
C ALA A 28 -15.52 2.86 -2.67
N ARG A 29 -16.10 3.95 -2.13
CA ARG A 29 -16.47 4.05 -0.72
C ARG A 29 -17.50 2.98 -0.32
N ARG A 30 -18.49 2.70 -1.16
CA ARG A 30 -19.48 1.63 -0.88
C ARG A 30 -18.86 0.24 -0.91
N LEU A 31 -17.93 -0.03 -1.83
CA LEU A 31 -17.20 -1.30 -1.91
C LEU A 31 -16.38 -1.56 -0.64
N VAL A 32 -15.67 -0.53 -0.17
CA VAL A 32 -14.92 -0.58 1.09
C VAL A 32 -15.84 -0.82 2.28
N MET A 33 -16.88 0.01 2.46
CA MET A 33 -17.71 -0.01 3.67
C MET A 33 -18.62 -1.24 3.79
N ARG A 34 -19.03 -1.85 2.66
CA ARG A 34 -20.01 -2.96 2.67
C ARG A 34 -19.39 -4.35 2.51
N GLY A 35 -18.18 -4.45 1.98
CA GLY A 35 -17.60 -5.75 1.64
C GLY A 35 -16.11 -5.86 1.82
N SER A 36 -15.43 -4.82 2.31
CA SER A 36 -13.96 -4.81 2.46
C SER A 36 -13.22 -5.22 1.18
N ASP A 37 -13.81 -4.96 0.01
CA ASP A 37 -13.25 -5.33 -1.29
C ASP A 37 -12.34 -4.19 -1.80
N TYR A 38 -11.20 -4.05 -1.13
CA TYR A 38 -10.24 -2.97 -1.37
C TYR A 38 -9.64 -3.04 -2.77
N ALA A 39 -9.26 -4.23 -3.23
CA ALA A 39 -8.69 -4.43 -4.56
C ALA A 39 -9.67 -4.01 -5.67
N ARG A 40 -10.96 -4.33 -5.55
CA ARG A 40 -11.97 -3.86 -6.53
C ARG A 40 -12.22 -2.36 -6.42
N ALA A 41 -12.26 -1.81 -5.21
CA ALA A 41 -12.41 -0.37 -5.00
C ALA A 41 -11.23 0.41 -5.58
N PHE A 42 -10.00 -0.11 -5.45
CA PHE A 42 -8.80 0.47 -6.03
C PHE A 42 -8.84 0.46 -7.56
N ARG A 43 -9.20 -0.70 -8.16
CA ARG A 43 -9.42 -0.82 -9.61
C ARG A 43 -10.51 0.11 -10.14
N GLN A 44 -11.59 0.34 -9.39
CA GLN A 44 -12.65 1.27 -9.78
C GLN A 44 -12.13 2.70 -9.97
N LEU A 45 -11.12 3.11 -9.20
CA LEU A 45 -10.54 4.45 -9.28
C LEU A 45 -9.52 4.59 -10.43
N GLY A 46 -9.29 3.54 -11.23
CA GLY A 46 -8.30 3.54 -12.30
C GLY A 46 -6.87 3.72 -11.80
N ARG A 47 -6.63 3.47 -10.51
CA ARG A 47 -5.28 3.52 -9.92
C ARG A 47 -4.59 2.20 -10.21
N GLY A 48 -3.59 2.24 -11.07
CA GLY A 48 -2.86 1.06 -11.54
C GLY A 48 -1.67 1.42 -12.43
N ASP A 49 -1.19 2.66 -12.33
CA ASP A 49 0.01 3.08 -13.03
C ASP A 49 1.20 2.30 -12.50
N ILE A 50 2.12 1.95 -13.40
CA ILE A 50 3.38 1.32 -13.02
C ILE A 50 4.27 2.40 -12.37
N TRP A 51 4.53 2.23 -11.08
CA TRP A 51 5.37 3.13 -10.32
C TRP A 51 6.84 2.92 -10.71
N LYS A 52 7.56 4.03 -10.88
CA LYS A 52 9.01 3.99 -11.16
C LYS A 52 9.75 3.50 -9.93
N ASN A 53 10.85 2.78 -10.13
CA ASN A 53 11.70 2.33 -9.04
C ASN A 53 12.22 3.51 -8.19
N LEU A 54 12.34 3.29 -6.88
CA LEU A 54 12.95 4.20 -5.91
C LEU A 54 14.39 3.79 -5.61
N PRO A 55 15.40 4.28 -6.36
CA PRO A 55 16.79 3.96 -6.06
C PRO A 55 17.22 4.45 -4.66
N GLY A 56 16.60 5.51 -4.14
CA GLY A 56 16.80 5.98 -2.77
C GLY A 56 16.42 4.94 -1.72
N SER A 57 15.29 4.26 -1.88
CA SER A 57 14.86 3.18 -0.98
C SER A 57 15.88 2.03 -0.91
N LEU A 58 16.51 1.69 -2.03
CA LEU A 58 17.57 0.68 -2.05
C LEU A 58 18.82 1.14 -1.26
N ALA A 59 19.17 2.42 -1.37
CA ALA A 59 20.29 2.99 -0.61
C ALA A 59 19.98 3.04 0.90
N GLU A 60 18.74 3.36 1.28
CA GLU A 60 18.28 3.32 2.67
C GLU A 60 18.39 1.92 3.27
N LEU A 61 17.86 0.91 2.56
CA LEU A 61 17.92 -0.48 3.03
C LEU A 61 19.36 -0.98 3.18
N SER A 62 20.26 -0.60 2.25
CA SER A 62 21.68 -0.94 2.34
C SER A 62 22.35 -0.37 3.61
N LYS A 63 21.99 0.86 4.00
CA LYS A 63 22.49 1.47 5.24
C LYS A 63 21.95 0.78 6.49
N LEU A 64 20.68 0.39 6.48
CA LEU A 64 20.08 -0.38 7.58
C LEU A 64 20.75 -1.75 7.72
N GLU A 65 21.05 -2.42 6.61
CA GLU A 65 21.79 -3.69 6.62
C GLU A 65 23.15 -3.56 7.31
N GLU A 66 23.88 -2.48 7.02
CA GLU A 66 25.16 -2.19 7.64
C GLU A 66 25.03 -1.89 9.14
N LEU A 67 24.12 -0.99 9.52
CA LEU A 67 23.90 -0.57 10.91
C LEU A 67 23.47 -1.75 11.79
N PHE A 68 22.62 -2.64 11.26
CA PHE A 68 22.07 -3.77 11.99
C PHE A 68 22.77 -5.10 11.68
N ARG A 69 23.96 -5.08 11.06
CA ARG A 69 24.67 -6.30 10.63
C ARG A 69 24.81 -7.37 11.72
N LYS A 70 25.02 -6.95 12.98
CA LYS A 70 25.15 -7.87 14.13
C LYS A 70 23.86 -8.64 14.43
N THR A 71 22.70 -8.04 14.20
CA THR A 71 21.39 -8.65 14.43
C THR A 71 20.86 -9.41 13.21
N LYS A 72 21.58 -9.39 12.08
CA LYS A 72 21.25 -10.08 10.83
C LYS A 72 19.80 -9.81 10.38
N PRO A 73 19.47 -8.55 10.00
CA PRO A 73 18.11 -8.20 9.59
C PRO A 73 17.66 -9.02 8.39
N ARG A 74 16.37 -9.35 8.33
CA ARG A 74 15.77 -9.87 7.10
C ARG A 74 15.38 -8.70 6.20
N ILE A 75 15.87 -8.71 4.97
CA ILE A 75 15.65 -7.63 4.01
C ILE A 75 15.03 -8.22 2.76
N TYR A 76 13.91 -7.64 2.34
CA TYR A 76 13.23 -7.95 1.09
C TYR A 76 13.29 -6.71 0.20
N LYS A 77 13.77 -6.85 -1.03
CA LYS A 77 13.98 -5.73 -1.97
C LYS A 77 13.65 -6.15 -3.40
N GLN A 78 13.32 -5.18 -4.25
CA GLN A 78 13.04 -5.39 -5.67
C GLN A 78 12.00 -6.50 -5.88
N ALA A 79 12.34 -7.57 -6.61
CA ALA A 79 11.43 -8.67 -6.93
C ALA A 79 10.93 -9.44 -5.70
N ASP A 80 11.60 -9.34 -4.56
CA ASP A 80 11.16 -9.97 -3.30
C ASP A 80 10.22 -9.09 -2.47
N ALA A 81 10.18 -7.77 -2.74
CA ALA A 81 9.35 -6.81 -2.02
C ALA A 81 7.94 -6.75 -2.63
N THR A 82 7.22 -7.87 -2.60
CA THR A 82 5.87 -8.00 -3.17
C THR A 82 4.81 -8.13 -2.08
N GLU A 83 3.59 -7.69 -2.39
CA GLU A 83 2.41 -7.87 -1.53
C GLU A 83 2.19 -9.36 -1.21
N ALA A 84 2.30 -10.23 -2.22
CA ALA A 84 2.19 -11.69 -2.04
C ALA A 84 3.19 -12.24 -1.01
N LYS A 85 4.44 -11.76 -1.02
CA LYS A 85 5.45 -12.15 -0.04
C LYS A 85 5.04 -11.67 1.35
N LEU A 86 4.64 -10.41 1.49
CA LEU A 86 4.22 -9.82 2.76
C LEU A 86 3.03 -10.59 3.37
N GLN A 87 2.01 -10.89 2.57
CA GLN A 87 0.87 -11.72 3.00
C GLN A 87 1.31 -13.13 3.39
N SER A 88 2.25 -13.74 2.67
CA SER A 88 2.80 -15.06 3.02
C SER A 88 3.53 -15.03 4.37
N LEU A 89 4.31 -13.98 4.65
CA LEU A 89 5.00 -13.80 5.92
C LEU A 89 4.01 -13.60 7.08
N ASN A 90 2.95 -12.83 6.84
CA ASN A 90 1.86 -12.63 7.80
C ASN A 90 1.18 -13.97 8.15
N LYS A 91 0.73 -14.71 7.14
CA LYS A 91 0.06 -16.02 7.31
C LYS A 91 0.91 -17.04 8.05
N LYS A 92 2.24 -16.96 7.91
CA LYS A 92 3.21 -17.83 8.60
C LYS A 92 3.57 -17.35 10.01
N GLY A 93 2.99 -16.25 10.48
CA GLY A 93 3.30 -15.63 11.77
C GLY A 93 4.73 -15.11 11.86
N VAL A 94 5.40 -14.86 10.71
CA VAL A 94 6.78 -14.40 10.67
C VAL A 94 6.86 -12.92 11.03
N LEU A 95 5.90 -12.11 10.59
CA LEU A 95 5.90 -10.66 10.86
C LEU A 95 5.78 -10.36 12.36
N ALA A 96 4.91 -11.10 13.07
CA ALA A 96 4.74 -11.01 14.52
C ALA A 96 6.00 -11.37 15.35
N GLN A 97 7.05 -11.93 14.73
CA GLN A 97 8.31 -12.24 15.42
C GLN A 97 9.29 -11.07 15.42
N TYR A 98 8.99 -9.97 14.71
CA TYR A 98 9.87 -8.82 14.58
C TYR A 98 9.39 -7.66 15.44
N ARG A 99 10.26 -7.22 16.35
CA ARG A 99 10.06 -6.01 17.16
C ARG A 99 10.16 -4.72 16.35
N TYR A 100 10.87 -4.76 15.22
CA TYR A 100 11.12 -3.60 14.36
C TYR A 100 10.79 -3.95 12.92
N LEU A 101 9.88 -3.20 12.31
CA LEU A 101 9.51 -3.34 10.90
C LEU A 101 9.80 -2.02 10.17
N VAL A 102 10.46 -2.10 9.02
CA VAL A 102 10.78 -0.93 8.20
C VAL A 102 10.28 -1.17 6.79
N PHE A 103 9.46 -0.26 6.29
CA PHE A 103 8.97 -0.24 4.92
C PHE A 103 9.56 0.99 4.23
N SER A 104 10.37 0.78 3.19
CA SER A 104 10.82 1.84 2.30
C SER A 104 10.26 1.57 0.90
N ALA A 105 9.21 2.32 0.55
CA ALA A 105 8.33 2.04 -0.60
C ALA A 105 7.70 3.34 -1.11
N HIS A 106 6.89 3.29 -2.17
CA HIS A 106 6.02 4.44 -2.48
C HIS A 106 4.80 4.44 -1.55
N GLY A 107 4.29 5.64 -1.26
CA GLY A 107 3.00 5.85 -0.63
C GLY A 107 2.06 6.44 -1.67
N ASP A 108 0.84 5.92 -1.72
CA ASP A 108 -0.25 6.50 -2.52
C ASP A 108 -1.40 6.89 -1.60
N ILE A 109 -1.55 8.19 -1.34
CA ILE A 109 -2.53 8.73 -0.40
C ILE A 109 -3.85 9.04 -1.11
N ASN A 110 -4.97 8.65 -0.48
CA ASN A 110 -6.31 8.91 -1.00
C ASN A 110 -7.14 9.70 0.03
N LEU A 111 -7.13 11.02 -0.11
CA LEU A 111 -7.84 11.93 0.80
C LEU A 111 -9.37 11.76 0.78
N LYS A 112 -9.94 11.27 -0.33
CA LYS A 112 -11.40 11.11 -0.46
C LYS A 112 -11.91 9.79 0.14
N VAL A 113 -11.08 8.76 0.11
CA VAL A 113 -11.36 7.44 0.69
C VAL A 113 -10.10 6.99 1.43
N PRO A 114 -9.88 7.44 2.68
CA PRO A 114 -8.64 7.20 3.42
C PRO A 114 -8.23 5.73 3.53
N ALA A 115 -9.21 4.83 3.62
CA ALA A 115 -9.02 3.38 3.65
C ALA A 115 -8.33 2.80 2.40
N LEU A 116 -8.34 3.53 1.27
CA LEU A 116 -7.63 3.17 0.04
C LEU A 116 -6.25 3.80 -0.08
N SER A 117 -5.80 4.57 0.92
CA SER A 117 -4.40 4.99 0.97
C SER A 117 -3.53 3.76 1.11
N SER A 118 -2.42 3.65 0.40
CA SER A 118 -1.68 2.39 0.28
C SER A 118 -0.18 2.59 0.25
N ILE A 119 0.57 1.54 0.62
CA ILE A 119 1.96 1.42 0.20
C ILE A 119 2.01 0.64 -1.11
N VAL A 120 2.94 1.02 -1.99
CA VAL A 120 3.13 0.34 -3.29
C VAL A 120 4.33 -0.59 -3.20
N LEU A 121 4.08 -1.87 -3.45
CA LEU A 121 5.07 -2.94 -3.51
C LEU A 121 5.29 -3.38 -4.97
N GLY A 122 6.00 -4.49 -5.19
CA GLY A 122 6.26 -5.00 -6.54
C GLY A 122 4.97 -5.19 -7.34
N GLN A 123 4.89 -4.55 -8.52
CA GLN A 123 3.74 -4.56 -9.43
C GLN A 123 3.94 -5.43 -10.68
N VAL A 124 5.13 -6.01 -10.84
CA VAL A 124 5.51 -6.76 -12.03
C VAL A 124 5.37 -8.26 -11.75
N ASN A 125 4.74 -8.98 -12.69
CA ASN A 125 4.49 -10.43 -12.61
C ASN A 125 3.66 -10.87 -11.39
N ASN A 126 2.73 -10.02 -10.95
CA ASN A 126 1.82 -10.37 -9.87
C ASN A 126 0.71 -11.34 -10.34
N PRO A 127 0.27 -12.26 -9.46
CA PRO A 127 -0.96 -13.02 -9.65
C PRO A 127 -2.18 -12.11 -9.87
N PRO A 128 -3.25 -12.57 -10.54
CA PRO A 128 -4.45 -11.77 -10.82
C PRO A 128 -5.10 -11.11 -9.59
N GLU A 129 -4.97 -11.74 -8.42
CA GLU A 129 -5.51 -11.27 -7.14
C GLU A 129 -4.58 -10.31 -6.36
N ILE A 130 -3.33 -10.14 -6.81
CA ILE A 130 -2.33 -9.28 -6.18
C ILE A 130 -2.15 -8.04 -7.05
N ASP A 131 -2.56 -6.88 -6.56
CA ASP A 131 -2.46 -5.64 -7.32
C ASP A 131 -1.18 -4.86 -7.02
N GLY A 132 -0.40 -5.30 -6.03
CA GLY A 132 0.85 -4.68 -5.62
C GLY A 132 0.64 -3.51 -4.66
N TYR A 133 -0.56 -3.32 -4.14
CA TYR A 133 -0.88 -2.31 -3.16
C TYR A 133 -1.28 -2.97 -1.84
N VAL A 134 -0.88 -2.37 -0.72
CA VAL A 134 -1.41 -2.74 0.60
C VAL A 134 -2.09 -1.52 1.16
N THR A 135 -3.42 -1.54 1.13
CA THR A 135 -4.28 -0.43 1.51
C THR A 135 -4.41 -0.31 3.03
N ALA A 136 -4.71 0.89 3.51
CA ALA A 136 -4.99 1.22 4.90
C ALA A 136 -6.04 0.30 5.51
N GLY A 137 -7.05 -0.11 4.73
CA GLY A 137 -8.07 -1.03 5.18
C GLY A 137 -7.67 -2.51 5.25
N GLU A 138 -6.53 -2.89 4.66
CA GLU A 138 -6.01 -4.26 4.72
C GLU A 138 -5.09 -4.50 5.91
N TRP A 139 -4.40 -3.45 6.40
CA TRP A 139 -3.48 -3.55 7.55
C TRP A 139 -4.08 -4.16 8.81
N PRO A 140 -5.35 -3.89 9.20
CA PRO A 140 -5.96 -4.59 10.35
C PRO A 140 -6.04 -6.12 10.23
N GLY A 141 -5.82 -6.68 9.02
CA GLY A 141 -5.71 -8.12 8.79
C GLY A 141 -4.28 -8.68 8.97
N TYR A 142 -3.31 -7.84 9.28
CA TYR A 142 -1.94 -8.23 9.60
C TYR A 142 -1.76 -8.37 11.10
N ASP A 143 -0.90 -9.31 11.53
CA ASP A 143 -0.52 -9.50 12.93
C ASP A 143 0.92 -9.00 13.11
N LEU A 144 1.06 -7.70 13.39
CA LEU A 144 2.33 -7.00 13.48
C LEU A 144 2.62 -6.66 14.94
N LYS A 145 2.98 -7.67 15.75
CA LYS A 145 3.39 -7.52 17.17
C LYS A 145 4.75 -6.80 17.35
N SER A 146 4.91 -5.68 16.67
CA SER A 146 6.12 -4.88 16.63
C SER A 146 6.08 -3.74 17.65
N ASP A 147 7.24 -3.38 18.18
CA ASP A 147 7.38 -2.23 19.10
C ASP A 147 7.48 -0.91 18.33
N LEU A 148 7.97 -0.97 17.08
CA LEU A 148 8.13 0.19 16.20
C LEU A 148 8.04 -0.22 14.73
N MET A 149 7.21 0.52 14.00
CA MET A 149 7.14 0.52 12.55
C MET A 149 7.65 1.83 11.98
N VAL A 150 8.48 1.76 10.94
CA VAL A 150 8.96 2.92 10.20
C VAL A 150 8.46 2.81 8.76
N LEU A 151 7.75 3.82 8.29
CA LEU A 151 7.31 3.92 6.90
C LEU A 151 8.06 5.08 6.22
N SER A 152 9.11 4.74 5.47
CA SER A 152 9.84 5.66 4.58
C SER A 152 9.18 5.63 3.21
N ALA A 153 8.16 6.46 3.01
CA ALA A 153 7.52 6.61 1.71
C ALA A 153 7.13 8.06 1.44
N CYS A 154 7.00 8.42 0.15
CA CYS A 154 6.54 9.75 -0.25
C CYS A 154 5.18 10.06 0.39
N GLU A 155 5.03 11.29 0.90
CA GLU A 155 3.77 11.81 1.46
C GLU A 155 3.21 11.04 2.68
N THR A 156 4.02 10.23 3.35
CA THR A 156 3.63 9.44 4.54
C THR A 156 3.29 10.24 5.79
N GLY A 157 3.68 11.52 5.82
CA GLY A 157 3.28 12.49 6.84
C GLY A 157 2.03 13.29 6.50
N VAL A 158 1.41 13.04 5.34
CA VAL A 158 0.20 13.76 4.88
C VAL A 158 -1.03 12.94 5.24
N GLY A 159 -1.62 13.24 6.39
CA GLY A 159 -3.00 12.89 6.72
C GLY A 159 -3.80 14.17 6.94
N GLU A 160 -5.06 14.20 6.52
CA GLU A 160 -5.95 15.27 7.01
C GLU A 160 -6.13 15.06 8.52
N VAL A 161 -5.81 16.08 9.31
CA VAL A 161 -6.22 16.14 10.72
C VAL A 161 -7.73 16.36 10.70
N VAL A 162 -8.50 15.28 10.73
CA VAL A 162 -9.95 15.35 10.85
C VAL A 162 -10.24 15.70 12.31
N GLY A 163 -10.71 16.93 12.54
CA GLY A 163 -11.01 17.43 13.88
C GLY A 163 -11.99 16.49 14.59
N GLY A 164 -11.50 15.80 15.62
CA GLY A 164 -12.28 14.87 16.44
C GLY A 164 -11.95 13.37 16.28
N GLU A 165 -11.21 12.95 15.25
CA GLU A 165 -10.96 11.51 14.96
C GLU A 165 -9.46 11.11 14.92
N GLY A 166 -8.54 12.07 14.96
CA GLY A 166 -7.09 11.79 14.83
C GLY A 166 -6.63 11.69 13.37
N VAL A 167 -5.41 11.18 13.13
CA VAL A 167 -4.85 11.04 11.79
C VAL A 167 -5.42 9.78 11.12
N MET A 168 -6.47 9.91 10.30
CA MET A 168 -7.00 8.78 9.53
C MET A 168 -6.19 8.53 8.25
N GLY A 169 -5.74 7.28 8.04
CA GLY A 169 -4.90 6.89 6.91
C GLY A 169 -3.89 5.80 7.26
N LEU A 170 -2.79 5.73 6.52
CA LEU A 170 -1.72 4.73 6.74
C LEU A 170 -1.15 4.75 8.17
N PRO A 171 -0.90 5.90 8.83
CA PRO A 171 -0.40 5.89 10.21
C PRO A 171 -1.32 5.18 11.20
N TYR A 172 -2.64 5.44 11.13
CA TYR A 172 -3.62 4.74 11.97
C TYR A 172 -3.73 3.25 11.60
N ALA A 173 -3.73 2.94 10.31
CA ALA A 173 -3.78 1.57 9.81
C ALA A 173 -2.62 0.70 10.33
N PHE A 174 -1.41 1.26 10.39
CA PHE A 174 -0.23 0.61 10.96
C PHE A 174 -0.32 0.47 12.48
N TYR A 175 -0.93 1.44 13.17
CA TYR A 175 -1.10 1.40 14.62
C TYR A 175 -2.05 0.28 15.08
N VAL A 176 -3.06 -0.06 14.27
CA VAL A 176 -4.06 -1.09 14.60
C VAL A 176 -3.72 -2.48 14.06
N ALA A 177 -2.63 -2.62 13.28
CA ALA A 177 -2.11 -3.88 12.74
C ALA A 177 -1.12 -4.53 13.71
#